data_AF-Q19145-F1
#
_entry.id   AF-Q19145-F1
#
_cell.length_a   1.000
_cell.length_b   1.000
_cell.length_c   1.000
_cell.angle_alpha   90.00
_cell.angle_beta   90.00
_cell.angle_gamma   90.00
#
_symmetry.space_group_name_H-M   'P 1'
#
loop_
_entity.id
_entity.type
_entity.pdbx_description
1 polymer ?
#
loop_
_entity_poly.entity_id
_entity_poly.type
_entity_poly.pdbx_seq_one_letter_code
_entity_poly.pdbx_strand_id
1 'polypeptide(L)'
;MTDRRWVAITDIAGPIGFTMSIFSNSVLLSLIFSSSSPIKGAYKNMLIVLCIFTMFYSFVEIMLQPLIHIYDDTLFLIHRKRFDLSKGITRLIPTTYCWCYAMSFSLFALQFLYRYVAVCKPHLVVFFTGCYFYYWLALILSLATSWGLTAAFMFPQTNRTTESFNYVIKTSYDLDPYWTDYVAYKYFDTDENHVRWVNVLSLFGVLQHGLVITLSFGTLFYCGIKTYLSITEHVGMSSKTRSLQLQLFRALVAQTCLPMLMMYMPIGFMFSCPYFDLQLGAVTNYQTVMAQLYPGIDPFMLLFLINAYRKTVLSLICPNFIQKKYVQTATTRDGTDASATMNSVKSTQL
;
A
#
# COMPACT_ATOMS: atom_id res chain seq x y z
N MET A 1 26.59 -10.24 13.98
CA MET A 1 25.25 -10.67 14.47
C MET A 1 24.74 -11.68 13.46
N THR A 2 24.24 -12.86 13.85
CA THR A 2 23.78 -13.87 12.88
C THR A 2 22.52 -13.38 12.15
N ASP A 3 22.55 -13.37 10.82
CA ASP A 3 21.43 -12.92 9.96
C ASP A 3 20.13 -13.70 10.23
N ARG A 4 20.22 -14.90 10.81
CA ARG A 4 19.12 -15.70 11.39
C ARG A 4 18.13 -14.90 12.26
N ARG A 5 18.55 -13.81 12.93
CA ARG A 5 17.62 -12.95 13.68
C ARG A 5 16.51 -12.36 12.80
N TRP A 6 16.78 -12.10 11.53
CA TRP A 6 15.77 -11.60 10.59
C TRP A 6 14.64 -12.60 10.36
N VAL A 7 14.94 -13.89 10.39
CA VAL A 7 13.92 -14.96 10.31
C VAL A 7 12.95 -14.85 11.48
N ALA A 8 13.46 -14.70 12.70
CA ALA A 8 12.63 -14.53 13.89
C ALA A 8 11.81 -13.24 13.85
N ILE A 9 12.40 -12.13 13.36
CA ILE A 9 11.69 -10.85 13.24
C ILE A 9 10.54 -10.96 12.24
N THR A 10 10.76 -11.53 11.05
CA THR A 10 9.70 -11.68 10.03
C THR A 10 8.64 -12.70 10.44
N ASP A 11 9.01 -13.74 11.19
CA ASP A 11 8.05 -14.71 11.74
C ASP A 11 7.16 -14.12 12.85
N ILE A 12 7.61 -13.07 13.53
CA ILE A 12 6.79 -12.31 14.47
C ILE A 12 5.95 -11.25 13.74
N ALA A 13 6.57 -10.51 12.82
CA ALA A 13 5.93 -9.41 12.12
C ALA A 13 4.79 -9.87 11.19
N GLY A 14 4.94 -11.01 10.52
CA GLY A 14 3.92 -11.57 9.61
C GLY A 14 2.56 -11.78 10.28
N PRO A 15 2.44 -12.59 11.36
CA PRO A 15 1.18 -12.79 12.07
C PRO A 15 0.59 -11.52 12.69
N ILE A 16 1.44 -10.61 13.21
CA ILE A 16 0.99 -9.31 13.73
C ILE A 16 0.36 -8.48 12.61
N GLY A 17 1.09 -8.33 11.50
CA GLY A 17 0.64 -7.59 10.31
C GLY A 17 -0.65 -8.16 9.73
N PHE A 18 -0.74 -9.48 9.61
CA PHE A 18 -1.95 -10.17 9.15
C PHE A 18 -3.15 -9.91 10.07
N THR A 19 -2.98 -10.08 11.38
CA THR A 19 -4.05 -9.84 12.37
C THR A 19 -4.51 -8.39 12.34
N MET A 20 -3.57 -7.44 12.32
CA MET A 20 -3.86 -6.02 12.19
C MET A 20 -4.61 -5.71 10.91
N SER A 21 -4.21 -6.29 9.78
CA SER A 21 -4.85 -6.11 8.48
C SER A 21 -6.28 -6.63 8.45
N ILE A 22 -6.53 -7.85 8.91
CA ILE A 22 -7.89 -8.39 8.97
C ILE A 22 -8.77 -7.51 9.87
N PHE A 23 -8.28 -7.14 11.05
CA PHE A 23 -9.03 -6.30 11.98
C PHE A 23 -9.32 -4.90 11.41
N SER A 24 -8.30 -4.16 10.99
CA SER A 24 -8.43 -2.76 10.58
C SER A 24 -9.21 -2.61 9.28
N ASN A 25 -9.00 -3.49 8.29
CA ASN A 25 -9.79 -3.50 7.06
C ASN A 25 -11.25 -3.91 7.32
N SER A 26 -11.53 -4.87 8.22
CA SER A 26 -12.90 -5.25 8.54
C SER A 26 -13.69 -4.12 9.21
N VAL A 27 -13.05 -3.38 10.14
CA VAL A 27 -13.65 -2.20 10.77
C VAL A 27 -13.92 -1.12 9.73
N LEU A 28 -12.94 -0.81 8.89
CA LEU A 28 -13.09 0.18 7.84
C LEU A 28 -14.19 -0.20 6.84
N LEU A 29 -14.23 -1.47 6.41
CA LEU A 29 -15.23 -1.98 5.48
C LEU A 29 -16.64 -1.87 6.08
N SER A 30 -16.80 -2.20 7.36
CA SER A 30 -18.07 -2.05 8.09
C SER A 30 -18.55 -0.60 8.11
N LEU A 31 -17.63 0.36 8.34
CA LEU A 31 -17.95 1.80 8.31
C LEU A 31 -18.25 2.32 6.90
N ILE A 32 -17.60 1.76 5.87
CA ILE A 32 -17.89 2.08 4.47
C ILE A 32 -19.29 1.60 4.06
N PHE A 33 -19.71 0.42 4.54
CA PHE A 33 -21.05 -0.12 4.29
C PHE A 33 -22.14 0.55 5.12
N SER A 34 -21.81 1.14 6.27
CA SER A 34 -22.75 1.88 7.10
C SER A 34 -23.49 2.97 6.32
N SER A 35 -24.79 3.13 6.59
CA SER A 35 -25.66 4.17 6.02
C SER A 35 -25.16 5.59 6.33
N SER A 36 -24.38 5.75 7.40
CA SER A 36 -23.79 7.01 7.83
C SER A 36 -22.48 7.35 7.12
N SER A 37 -21.99 6.51 6.20
CA SER A 37 -20.75 6.78 5.48
C SER A 37 -20.86 8.07 4.65
N PRO A 38 -19.92 9.03 4.81
CA PRO A 38 -19.88 10.23 3.96
C PRO A 38 -19.40 9.91 2.55
N ILE A 39 -18.84 8.72 2.32
CA ILE A 39 -18.22 8.31 1.06
C ILE A 39 -19.24 7.57 0.20
N LYS A 40 -19.42 8.04 -1.03
CA LYS A 40 -20.43 7.52 -1.98
C LYS A 40 -19.83 7.31 -3.37
N GLY A 41 -20.58 6.59 -4.21
CA GLY A 41 -20.29 6.40 -5.63
C GLY A 41 -18.99 5.62 -5.87
N ALA A 42 -18.31 5.93 -6.98
CA ALA A 42 -17.09 5.23 -7.40
C ALA A 42 -15.99 5.17 -6.33
N TYR A 43 -15.81 6.24 -5.55
CA TYR A 43 -14.81 6.26 -4.48
C TYR A 43 -15.09 5.21 -3.39
N LYS A 44 -16.37 4.97 -3.07
CA LYS A 44 -16.76 3.91 -2.14
C LYS A 44 -16.27 2.55 -2.64
N ASN A 45 -16.48 2.26 -3.93
CA ASN A 45 -16.05 1.01 -4.55
C ASN A 45 -14.52 0.88 -4.56
N MET A 46 -13.79 1.97 -4.82
CA MET A 46 -12.32 1.97 -4.76
C MET A 46 -11.79 1.62 -3.38
N LEU A 47 -12.37 2.20 -2.32
CA LEU A 47 -11.96 1.87 -0.95
C LEU A 47 -12.30 0.43 -0.56
N ILE A 48 -13.44 -0.10 -1.02
CA ILE A 48 -13.80 -1.50 -0.81
C ILE A 48 -12.77 -2.42 -1.48
N VAL A 49 -12.42 -2.14 -2.74
CA VAL A 49 -11.39 -2.89 -3.47
C VAL A 49 -10.05 -2.82 -2.75
N LEU A 50 -9.65 -1.64 -2.25
CA LEU A 50 -8.41 -1.49 -1.48
C LEU A 50 -8.44 -2.36 -0.23
N CYS A 51 -9.53 -2.36 0.54
CA CYS A 51 -9.65 -3.18 1.77
C CYS A 51 -9.57 -4.69 1.47
N ILE A 52 -10.23 -5.15 0.42
CA ILE A 52 -10.19 -6.57 0.01
C ILE A 52 -8.78 -6.94 -0.44
N PHE A 53 -8.16 -6.07 -1.23
CA PHE A 53 -6.80 -6.27 -1.74
C PHE A 53 -5.76 -6.30 -0.61
N THR A 54 -5.80 -5.38 0.36
CA THR A 54 -4.84 -5.35 1.48
C THR A 54 -4.96 -6.59 2.37
N MET A 55 -6.17 -7.10 2.60
CA MET A 55 -6.38 -8.38 3.28
C MET A 55 -5.81 -9.56 2.47
N PHE A 56 -6.08 -9.60 1.16
CA PHE A 56 -5.49 -10.60 0.26
C PHE A 56 -3.96 -10.54 0.26
N TYR A 57 -3.38 -9.35 0.17
CA TYR A 57 -1.93 -9.19 0.21
C TYR A 57 -1.35 -9.66 1.55
N SER A 58 -2.01 -9.34 2.67
CA SER A 58 -1.56 -9.85 3.98
C SER A 58 -1.64 -11.38 4.06
N PHE A 59 -2.62 -11.99 3.41
CA PHE A 59 -2.71 -13.44 3.27
C PHE A 59 -1.58 -14.02 2.41
N VAL A 60 -1.23 -13.35 1.31
CA VAL A 60 -0.09 -13.73 0.46
C VAL A 60 1.21 -13.67 1.27
N GLU A 61 1.44 -12.59 2.01
CA GLU A 61 2.59 -12.39 2.92
C GLU A 61 2.75 -13.51 3.94
N ILE A 62 1.68 -13.83 4.68
CA ILE A 62 1.74 -14.88 5.70
C ILE A 62 2.01 -16.24 5.08
N MET A 63 1.49 -16.52 3.87
CA MET A 63 1.70 -17.79 3.17
C MET A 63 3.10 -17.95 2.57
N LEU A 64 3.68 -16.86 2.08
CA LEU A 64 5.01 -16.83 1.45
C LEU A 64 6.17 -16.83 2.44
N GLN A 65 5.97 -16.25 3.63
CA GLN A 65 7.02 -16.02 4.61
C GLN A 65 8.30 -15.44 3.98
N PRO A 66 8.20 -14.31 3.25
CA PRO A 66 9.28 -13.88 2.38
C PRO A 66 10.53 -13.46 3.17
N LEU A 67 11.68 -13.50 2.52
CA LEU A 67 12.91 -12.83 2.93
C LEU A 67 13.48 -12.14 1.69
N ILE A 68 14.15 -11.01 1.90
CA ILE A 68 14.93 -10.35 0.85
C ILE A 68 16.39 -10.40 1.28
N HIS A 69 17.27 -10.74 0.36
CA HIS A 69 18.71 -10.76 0.60
C HIS A 69 19.43 -10.31 -0.67
N ILE A 70 20.36 -9.37 -0.55
CA ILE A 70 21.26 -9.00 -1.65
C ILE A 70 22.59 -9.67 -1.42
N TYR A 71 23.00 -10.50 -2.37
CA TYR A 71 24.29 -11.18 -2.35
C TYR A 71 24.93 -11.09 -3.73
N ASP A 72 26.20 -10.69 -3.77
CA ASP A 72 26.93 -10.40 -5.01
C ASP A 72 26.15 -9.39 -5.88
N ASP A 73 25.78 -9.80 -7.09
CA ASP A 73 25.10 -9.00 -8.10
C ASP A 73 23.60 -9.33 -8.23
N THR A 74 23.03 -9.97 -7.21
CA THR A 74 21.70 -10.56 -7.27
C THR A 74 20.86 -10.19 -6.04
N LEU A 75 19.64 -9.68 -6.27
CA LEU A 75 18.62 -9.53 -5.24
C LEU A 75 17.75 -10.79 -5.22
N PHE A 76 17.82 -11.53 -4.11
CA PHE A 76 17.02 -12.73 -3.88
C PHE A 76 15.74 -12.36 -3.14
N LEU A 77 14.60 -12.62 -3.78
CA LEU A 77 13.31 -12.72 -3.12
C LEU A 77 13.08 -14.19 -2.76
N ILE A 78 13.27 -14.50 -1.49
CA ILE A 78 13.24 -15.85 -0.94
C ILE A 78 11.83 -16.11 -0.40
N HIS A 79 11.27 -17.27 -0.73
CA HIS A 79 10.04 -17.83 -0.17
C HIS A 79 10.41 -18.97 0.78
N ARG A 80 9.79 -19.03 1.96
CA ARG A 80 9.91 -20.16 2.89
C ARG A 80 8.62 -20.98 2.84
N LYS A 81 8.72 -22.21 2.34
CA LYS A 81 7.57 -23.06 2.01
C LYS A 81 6.83 -23.50 3.27
N ARG A 82 5.51 -23.30 3.28
CA ARG A 82 4.61 -23.89 4.29
C ARG A 82 4.13 -25.29 3.94
N PHE A 83 4.04 -25.58 2.64
CA PHE A 83 3.50 -26.82 2.10
C PHE A 83 4.52 -27.42 1.12
N ASP A 84 4.59 -28.74 1.08
CA ASP A 84 5.45 -29.43 0.12
C ASP A 84 4.76 -29.50 -1.25
N LEU A 85 5.02 -28.49 -2.07
CA LEU A 85 4.45 -28.31 -3.40
C LEU A 85 5.49 -28.63 -4.48
N SER A 86 5.03 -28.92 -5.69
CA SER A 86 5.92 -29.20 -6.81
C SER A 86 6.80 -27.98 -7.15
N LYS A 87 8.03 -28.23 -7.60
CA LYS A 87 9.02 -27.18 -7.92
C LYS A 87 8.51 -26.13 -8.90
N GLY A 88 7.70 -26.55 -9.88
CA GLY A 88 7.11 -25.63 -10.85
C GLY A 88 6.13 -24.64 -10.21
N ILE A 89 5.34 -25.10 -9.23
CA ILE A 89 4.40 -24.24 -8.49
C ILE A 89 5.16 -23.35 -7.51
N THR A 90 6.07 -23.91 -6.71
CA THR A 90 6.81 -23.15 -5.67
C THR A 90 7.58 -21.97 -6.27
N ARG A 91 8.18 -22.15 -7.46
CA ARG A 91 8.86 -21.10 -8.20
C ARG A 91 7.97 -19.93 -8.58
N LEU A 92 6.68 -20.18 -8.82
CA LEU A 92 5.71 -19.14 -9.17
C LEU A 92 5.13 -18.43 -7.95
N ILE A 93 5.20 -19.00 -6.75
CA ILE A 93 4.61 -18.36 -5.57
C ILE A 93 5.25 -17.01 -5.24
N PRO A 94 6.59 -16.82 -5.23
CA PRO A 94 7.18 -15.50 -5.00
C PRO A 94 6.75 -14.43 -6.01
N THR A 95 6.32 -14.81 -7.22
CA THR A 95 5.88 -13.82 -8.22
C THR A 95 4.51 -13.23 -7.87
N THR A 96 3.71 -13.94 -7.06
CA THR A 96 2.45 -13.39 -6.50
C THR A 96 2.71 -12.24 -5.51
N TYR A 97 3.88 -12.25 -4.84
CA TYR A 97 4.33 -11.15 -4.01
C TYR A 97 4.63 -9.92 -4.87
N CYS A 98 5.38 -10.10 -5.97
CA CYS A 98 5.64 -9.03 -6.94
C CYS A 98 4.35 -8.49 -7.58
N TRP A 99 3.39 -9.38 -7.89
CA TRP A 99 2.06 -9.01 -8.36
C TRP A 99 1.33 -8.09 -7.34
N CYS A 100 1.40 -8.41 -6.04
CA CYS A 100 0.78 -7.57 -5.00
C CYS A 100 1.39 -6.17 -4.96
N TYR A 101 2.71 -6.04 -5.07
CA TYR A 101 3.35 -4.72 -5.14
C TYR A 101 2.82 -3.90 -6.31
N ALA A 102 2.74 -4.50 -7.49
CA ALA A 102 2.26 -3.83 -8.70
C ALA A 102 0.79 -3.41 -8.59
N MET A 103 -0.06 -4.31 -8.10
CA MET A 103 -1.46 -4.02 -7.82
C MET A 103 -1.60 -2.84 -6.85
N SER A 104 -0.80 -2.81 -5.78
CA SER A 104 -0.87 -1.81 -4.71
C SER A 104 -0.62 -0.38 -5.22
N PHE A 105 0.51 -0.11 -5.89
CA PHE A 105 0.79 1.24 -6.38
C PHE A 105 -0.14 1.65 -7.54
N SER A 106 -0.61 0.70 -8.35
CA SER A 106 -1.55 1.00 -9.43
C SER A 106 -2.96 1.33 -8.89
N LEU A 107 -3.39 0.70 -7.80
CA LEU A 107 -4.62 1.08 -7.09
C LEU A 107 -4.52 2.49 -6.51
N PHE A 108 -3.37 2.88 -5.94
CA PHE A 108 -3.14 4.26 -5.51
C PHE A 108 -3.20 5.24 -6.68
N ALA A 109 -2.55 4.93 -7.80
CA ALA A 109 -2.61 5.76 -9.01
C ALA A 109 -4.04 5.98 -9.50
N LEU A 110 -4.89 4.94 -9.50
CA LEU A 110 -6.31 5.04 -9.87
C LEU A 110 -7.09 5.94 -8.90
N GLN A 111 -6.83 5.86 -7.59
CA GLN A 111 -7.49 6.73 -6.62
C GLN A 111 -7.14 8.21 -6.83
N PHE A 112 -5.87 8.52 -7.14
CA PHE A 112 -5.47 9.89 -7.49
C PHE A 112 -6.07 10.34 -8.81
N LEU A 113 -6.09 9.47 -9.82
CA LEU A 113 -6.72 9.78 -11.11
C LEU A 113 -8.21 10.09 -10.94
N TYR A 114 -8.93 9.27 -10.16
CA TYR A 114 -10.33 9.53 -9.83
C TYR A 114 -10.50 10.87 -9.11
N ARG A 115 -9.63 11.19 -8.14
CA ARG A 115 -9.69 12.47 -7.42
C ARG A 115 -9.49 13.66 -8.34
N TYR A 116 -8.49 13.57 -9.21
CA TYR A 116 -8.25 14.58 -10.22
C TYR A 116 -9.47 14.76 -11.13
N VAL A 117 -10.07 13.68 -11.61
CA VAL A 117 -11.27 13.74 -12.44
C VAL A 117 -12.45 14.32 -11.67
N ALA A 118 -12.71 13.87 -10.44
CA ALA A 118 -13.82 14.35 -9.62
C ALA A 118 -13.76 15.85 -9.29
N VAL A 119 -12.55 16.41 -9.17
CA VAL A 119 -12.34 17.83 -8.85
C VAL A 119 -12.21 18.67 -10.12
N CYS A 120 -11.29 18.29 -11.02
CA CYS A 120 -10.88 19.13 -12.15
C CYS A 120 -11.72 18.88 -13.42
N LYS A 121 -12.32 17.70 -13.56
CA LYS A 121 -13.03 17.26 -14.77
C LYS A 121 -14.32 16.47 -14.42
N PRO A 122 -15.26 17.06 -13.66
CA PRO A 122 -16.39 16.32 -13.09
C PRO A 122 -17.28 15.61 -14.12
N HIS A 123 -17.34 16.09 -15.36
CA HIS A 123 -18.07 15.44 -16.46
C HIS A 123 -17.48 14.07 -16.85
N LEU A 124 -16.20 13.79 -16.55
CA LEU A 124 -15.55 12.51 -16.84
C LEU A 124 -15.70 11.48 -15.69
N VAL A 125 -16.34 11.85 -14.58
CA VAL A 125 -16.55 10.92 -13.44
C VAL A 125 -17.37 9.68 -13.85
N VAL A 126 -18.17 9.79 -14.91
CA VAL A 126 -18.95 8.67 -15.48
C VAL A 126 -18.06 7.47 -15.82
N PHE A 127 -16.80 7.69 -16.25
CA PHE A 127 -15.82 6.64 -16.56
C PHE A 127 -15.31 5.87 -15.33
N PHE A 128 -15.74 6.23 -14.13
CA PHE A 128 -15.42 5.50 -12.89
C PHE A 128 -16.65 4.81 -12.30
N THR A 129 -17.78 4.83 -13.00
CA THR A 129 -19.05 4.25 -12.54
C THR A 129 -19.50 3.12 -13.47
N GLY A 130 -20.36 2.23 -12.96
CA GLY A 130 -20.92 1.13 -13.75
C GLY A 130 -19.85 0.19 -14.32
N CYS A 131 -20.01 -0.20 -15.59
CA CYS A 131 -19.09 -1.10 -16.29
C CYS A 131 -17.66 -0.54 -16.43
N TYR A 132 -17.50 0.78 -16.58
CA TYR A 132 -16.19 1.41 -16.71
C TYR A 132 -15.32 1.24 -15.46
N PHE A 133 -15.93 1.12 -14.27
CA PHE A 133 -15.19 0.81 -13.05
C PHE A 133 -14.45 -0.54 -13.16
N TYR A 134 -15.13 -1.57 -13.68
CA TYR A 134 -14.52 -2.89 -13.86
C TYR A 134 -13.47 -2.91 -14.97
N TYR A 135 -13.59 -2.04 -15.98
CA TYR A 135 -12.54 -1.84 -16.97
C TYR A 135 -11.23 -1.34 -16.33
N TRP A 136 -11.30 -0.39 -15.40
CA TRP A 136 -10.12 0.06 -14.64
C TRP A 136 -9.51 -1.06 -13.80
N LEU A 137 -10.35 -1.88 -13.14
CA LEU A 137 -9.85 -3.03 -12.38
C LEU A 137 -9.18 -4.08 -13.27
N ALA A 138 -9.74 -4.35 -14.44
CA ALA A 138 -9.13 -5.24 -15.43
C ALA A 138 -7.79 -4.70 -15.94
N LEU A 139 -7.69 -3.39 -16.17
CA LEU A 139 -6.44 -2.73 -16.55
C LEU A 139 -5.37 -2.89 -15.46
N ILE A 140 -5.70 -2.59 -14.19
CA ILE A 140 -4.77 -2.76 -13.07
C ILE A 140 -4.36 -4.23 -12.93
N LEU A 141 -5.31 -5.16 -13.02
CA LEU A 141 -5.03 -6.59 -12.96
C LEU A 141 -4.08 -7.01 -14.08
N SER A 142 -4.26 -6.49 -15.30
CA SER A 142 -3.37 -6.77 -16.43
C SER A 142 -1.95 -6.24 -16.20
N LEU A 143 -1.81 -5.03 -15.64
CA LEU A 143 -0.52 -4.45 -15.29
C LEU A 143 0.18 -5.25 -14.19
N ALA A 144 -0.54 -5.60 -13.12
CA ALA A 144 0.00 -6.41 -12.03
C ALA A 144 0.40 -7.82 -12.49
N THR A 145 -0.42 -8.43 -13.34
CA THR A 145 -0.13 -9.74 -13.94
C THR A 145 1.08 -9.68 -14.86
N SER A 146 1.22 -8.62 -15.67
CA SER A 146 2.40 -8.42 -16.50
C SER A 146 3.68 -8.35 -15.65
N TRP A 147 3.63 -7.69 -14.50
CA TRP A 147 4.74 -7.64 -13.55
C TRP A 147 5.08 -9.03 -12.99
N GLY A 148 4.08 -9.77 -12.50
CA GLY A 148 4.28 -11.11 -11.96
C GLY A 148 4.84 -12.10 -13.01
N LEU A 149 4.36 -12.03 -14.25
CA LEU A 149 4.88 -12.83 -15.36
C LEU A 149 6.32 -12.44 -15.72
N THR A 150 6.63 -11.16 -15.77
CA THR A 150 8.01 -10.69 -15.95
C THR A 150 8.92 -11.24 -14.83
N ALA A 151 8.48 -11.18 -13.57
CA ALA A 151 9.23 -11.77 -12.44
C ALA A 151 9.46 -13.29 -12.61
N ALA A 152 8.48 -14.01 -13.18
CA ALA A 152 8.56 -15.47 -13.39
C ALA A 152 9.51 -15.86 -14.53
N PHE A 153 9.45 -15.15 -15.66
CA PHE A 153 10.03 -15.57 -16.93
C PHE A 153 11.29 -14.81 -17.35
N MET A 154 11.43 -13.54 -16.93
CA MET A 154 12.60 -12.71 -17.29
C MET A 154 13.76 -12.87 -16.29
N PHE A 155 13.53 -13.55 -15.17
CA PHE A 155 14.52 -13.81 -14.12
C PHE A 155 14.65 -15.32 -13.84
N PRO A 156 15.12 -16.12 -14.82
CA PRO A 156 15.23 -17.56 -14.64
C PRO A 156 16.32 -17.93 -13.62
N GLN A 157 16.05 -18.99 -12.86
CA GLN A 157 17.07 -19.62 -12.03
C GLN A 157 18.17 -20.22 -12.94
N THR A 158 19.42 -19.93 -12.59
CA THR A 158 20.63 -20.46 -13.23
C THR A 158 21.48 -21.18 -12.18
N ASN A 159 22.38 -22.07 -12.60
CA ASN A 159 23.27 -22.80 -11.69
C ASN A 159 23.99 -21.86 -10.71
N ARG A 160 24.50 -20.72 -11.20
CA ARG A 160 25.14 -19.68 -10.37
C ARG A 160 24.20 -19.12 -9.30
N THR A 161 22.97 -18.77 -9.67
CA THR A 161 22.00 -18.24 -8.70
C THR A 161 21.61 -19.29 -7.68
N THR A 162 21.52 -20.57 -8.07
CA THR A 162 21.17 -21.66 -7.17
C THR A 162 22.28 -21.93 -6.16
N GLU A 163 23.54 -21.90 -6.59
CA GLU A 163 24.70 -22.02 -5.71
C GLU A 163 24.78 -20.86 -4.72
N SER A 164 24.65 -19.62 -5.22
CA SER A 164 24.64 -18.41 -4.40
C SER A 164 23.48 -18.42 -3.39
N PHE A 165 22.29 -18.83 -3.83
CA PHE A 165 21.13 -19.01 -2.95
C PHE A 165 21.38 -20.04 -1.86
N ASN A 166 21.88 -21.24 -2.21
CA ASN A 166 22.18 -22.30 -1.24
C ASN A 166 23.23 -21.84 -0.22
N TYR A 167 24.24 -21.08 -0.68
CA TYR A 167 25.22 -20.45 0.20
C TYR A 167 24.54 -19.47 1.17
N VAL A 168 23.74 -18.53 0.69
CA VAL A 168 23.04 -17.53 1.51
C VAL A 168 22.08 -18.19 2.52
N ILE A 169 21.24 -19.10 2.08
CA ILE A 169 20.26 -19.81 2.91
C ILE A 169 20.93 -20.57 4.05
N LYS A 170 22.05 -21.24 3.77
CA LYS A 170 22.81 -21.98 4.77
C LYS A 170 23.60 -21.08 5.71
N THR A 171 24.37 -20.14 5.17
CA THR A 171 25.34 -19.33 5.95
C THR A 171 24.70 -18.17 6.70
N SER A 172 23.73 -17.49 6.09
CA SER A 172 23.08 -16.33 6.69
C SER A 172 21.91 -16.74 7.57
N TYR A 173 21.08 -17.67 7.10
CA TYR A 173 19.79 -17.97 7.74
C TYR A 173 19.73 -19.32 8.46
N ASP A 174 20.67 -20.24 8.22
CA ASP A 174 20.66 -21.60 8.77
C ASP A 174 19.34 -22.33 8.47
N LEU A 175 18.87 -22.19 7.23
CA LEU A 175 17.62 -22.78 6.73
C LEU A 175 17.92 -23.97 5.82
N ASP A 176 16.96 -24.88 5.71
CA ASP A 176 17.02 -26.01 4.78
C ASP A 176 16.65 -25.54 3.36
N PRO A 177 17.56 -25.66 2.37
CA PRO A 177 17.26 -25.35 0.98
C PRO A 177 16.04 -26.08 0.44
N TYR A 178 15.74 -27.29 0.93
CA TYR A 178 14.55 -28.04 0.52
C TYR A 178 13.26 -27.28 0.82
N TRP A 179 13.20 -26.53 1.93
CA TRP A 179 12.02 -25.78 2.38
C TRP A 179 12.02 -24.33 1.91
N THR A 180 12.89 -23.97 0.97
CA THR A 180 13.02 -22.60 0.46
C THR A 180 13.06 -22.58 -1.06
N ASP A 181 12.50 -21.52 -1.64
CA ASP A 181 12.57 -21.24 -3.09
C ASP A 181 12.77 -19.75 -3.30
N TYR A 182 13.03 -19.30 -4.53
CA TYR A 182 13.36 -17.90 -4.78
C TYR A 182 13.09 -17.41 -6.20
N VAL A 183 12.94 -16.10 -6.31
CA VAL A 183 13.15 -15.33 -7.54
C VAL A 183 14.44 -14.55 -7.38
N ALA A 184 15.34 -14.66 -8.37
CA ALA A 184 16.64 -14.00 -8.37
C ALA A 184 16.67 -12.89 -9.41
N TYR A 185 16.62 -11.64 -8.95
CA TYR A 185 16.89 -10.49 -9.79
C TYR A 185 18.40 -10.40 -10.00
N LYS A 186 18.89 -11.16 -10.99
CA LYS A 186 20.29 -11.24 -11.39
C LYS A 186 20.58 -10.23 -12.49
N TYR A 187 21.52 -9.33 -12.25
CA TYR A 187 21.77 -8.21 -13.17
C TYR A 187 22.91 -8.47 -14.14
N PHE A 188 23.89 -9.27 -13.73
CA PHE A 188 25.07 -9.58 -14.53
C PHE A 188 25.25 -11.09 -14.69
N ASP A 189 25.70 -11.48 -15.87
CA ASP A 189 26.31 -12.77 -16.14
C ASP A 189 27.83 -12.64 -16.02
N THR A 190 28.49 -13.74 -15.67
CA THR A 190 29.95 -13.81 -15.57
C THR A 190 30.41 -14.93 -16.49
N ASP A 191 31.35 -14.62 -17.37
CA ASP A 191 31.95 -15.62 -18.26
C ASP A 191 33.06 -16.42 -17.57
N GLU A 192 33.68 -17.35 -18.30
CA GLU A 192 34.80 -18.19 -17.82
C GLU A 192 36.04 -17.37 -17.44
N ASN A 193 36.18 -16.15 -17.96
CA ASN A 193 37.30 -15.24 -17.67
C ASN A 193 37.00 -14.28 -16.50
N HIS A 194 35.91 -14.51 -15.76
CA HIS A 194 35.42 -13.63 -14.69
C HIS A 194 35.02 -12.22 -15.16
N VAL A 195 34.73 -12.03 -16.45
CA VAL A 195 34.24 -10.76 -16.99
C VAL A 195 32.73 -10.70 -16.84
N ARG A 196 32.25 -9.60 -16.23
CA ARG A 196 30.82 -9.34 -16.02
C ARG A 196 30.20 -8.65 -17.23
N TRP A 197 29.07 -9.15 -17.68
CA TRP A 197 28.25 -8.53 -18.72
C TRP A 197 26.79 -8.47 -18.30
N VAL A 198 26.06 -7.45 -18.75
CA VAL A 198 24.66 -7.24 -18.35
C VAL A 198 23.79 -8.35 -18.91
N ASN A 199 23.01 -9.01 -18.04
CA ASN A 199 22.04 -10.00 -18.47
C ASN A 199 20.90 -9.31 -19.22
N VAL A 200 20.87 -9.45 -20.54
CA VAL A 200 19.95 -8.73 -21.43
C VAL A 200 18.49 -9.04 -21.11
N LEU A 201 18.16 -10.30 -20.77
CA LEU A 201 16.80 -10.71 -20.44
C LEU A 201 16.32 -10.03 -19.15
N SER A 202 17.16 -10.03 -18.12
CA SER A 202 16.90 -9.39 -16.83
C SER A 202 16.81 -7.88 -16.98
N LEU A 203 17.62 -7.28 -17.87
CA LEU A 203 17.52 -5.86 -18.21
C LEU A 203 16.14 -5.51 -18.79
N PHE A 204 15.61 -6.31 -19.72
CA PHE A 204 14.23 -6.11 -20.20
C PHE A 204 13.20 -6.23 -19.08
N GLY A 205 13.39 -7.17 -18.15
CA GLY A 205 12.54 -7.31 -16.97
C GLY A 205 12.57 -6.06 -16.07
N VAL A 206 13.76 -5.53 -15.79
CA VAL A 206 13.96 -4.31 -15.00
C VAL A 206 13.36 -3.10 -15.70
N LEU A 207 13.53 -2.96 -17.02
CA LEU A 207 12.92 -1.88 -17.79
C LEU A 207 11.39 -1.95 -17.78
N GLN A 208 10.81 -3.16 -17.87
CA GLN A 208 9.36 -3.35 -17.76
C GLN A 208 8.85 -2.95 -16.37
N HIS A 209 9.52 -3.37 -15.31
CA HIS A 209 9.21 -2.95 -13.94
C HIS A 209 9.32 -1.42 -13.78
N GLY A 210 10.39 -0.82 -14.30
CA GLY A 210 10.61 0.62 -14.30
C GLY A 210 9.51 1.39 -15.04
N LEU A 211 9.02 0.87 -16.17
CA LEU A 211 7.91 1.44 -16.92
C LEU A 211 6.61 1.45 -16.09
N VAL A 212 6.28 0.33 -15.45
CA VAL A 212 5.06 0.22 -14.64
C VAL A 212 5.11 1.12 -13.39
N ILE A 213 6.27 1.22 -12.74
CA ILE A 213 6.50 2.19 -11.64
C ILE A 213 6.31 3.62 -12.17
N THR A 214 6.96 3.96 -13.27
CA THR A 214 6.93 5.32 -13.84
C THR A 214 5.52 5.71 -14.26
N LEU A 215 4.75 4.82 -14.87
CA LEU A 215 3.35 5.08 -15.23
C LEU A 215 2.48 5.29 -14.00
N SER A 216 2.64 4.44 -12.98
CA SER A 216 1.83 4.50 -11.77
C SER A 216 2.14 5.74 -10.94
N PHE A 217 3.42 5.96 -10.61
CA PHE A 217 3.83 7.13 -9.83
C PHE A 217 3.75 8.42 -10.63
N GLY A 218 4.03 8.41 -11.93
CA GLY A 218 3.83 9.56 -12.81
C GLY A 218 2.37 10.01 -12.82
N THR A 219 1.43 9.06 -12.97
CA THR A 219 -0.01 9.35 -12.88
C THR A 219 -0.38 9.88 -11.50
N LEU A 220 0.13 9.24 -10.44
CA LEU A 220 -0.11 9.61 -9.05
C LEU A 220 0.34 11.06 -8.77
N PHE A 221 1.59 11.39 -9.09
CA PHE A 221 2.16 12.71 -8.85
C PHE A 221 1.47 13.79 -9.70
N TYR A 222 1.28 13.55 -11.00
CA TYR A 222 0.59 14.48 -11.88
C TYR A 222 -0.83 14.78 -11.38
N CYS A 223 -1.62 13.74 -11.12
CA CYS A 223 -2.99 13.88 -10.64
C CYS A 223 -3.05 14.51 -9.25
N GLY A 224 -2.13 14.14 -8.36
CA GLY A 224 -2.01 14.70 -7.02
C GLY A 224 -1.76 16.20 -7.03
N ILE A 225 -0.75 16.65 -7.78
CA ILE A 225 -0.41 18.08 -7.90
C ILE A 225 -1.57 18.87 -8.51
N LYS A 226 -2.14 18.40 -9.63
CA LYS A 226 -3.27 19.09 -10.28
C LYS A 226 -4.52 19.16 -9.40
N THR A 227 -4.81 18.09 -8.66
CA THR A 227 -5.91 18.08 -7.68
C THR A 227 -5.68 19.11 -6.59
N TYR A 228 -4.47 19.14 -6.01
CA TYR A 228 -4.13 20.10 -4.95
C TYR A 228 -4.33 21.55 -5.42
N LEU A 229 -3.74 21.92 -6.55
CA LEU A 229 -3.85 23.26 -7.13
C LEU A 229 -5.31 23.65 -7.42
N SER A 230 -6.08 22.73 -7.99
CA SER A 230 -7.49 22.98 -8.32
C SER A 230 -8.35 23.22 -7.08
N ILE A 231 -8.16 22.46 -6.00
CA ILE A 231 -8.90 22.65 -4.75
C ILE A 231 -8.52 23.98 -4.05
N THR A 232 -7.28 24.44 -4.19
CA THR A 232 -6.84 25.72 -3.63
C THR A 232 -7.40 26.91 -4.40
N GLU A 233 -7.51 26.81 -5.72
CA GLU A 233 -7.93 27.92 -6.60
C GLU A 233 -9.45 28.04 -6.81
N HIS A 234 -10.23 26.95 -6.72
CA HIS A 234 -11.65 26.98 -7.09
C HIS A 234 -12.54 27.77 -6.12
N VAL A 235 -13.04 28.92 -6.58
CA VAL A 235 -14.05 29.77 -5.91
C VAL A 235 -15.47 29.21 -6.05
N GLY A 236 -15.77 28.42 -7.09
CA GLY A 236 -17.14 27.98 -7.40
C GLY A 236 -17.67 26.77 -6.58
N MET A 237 -16.83 26.13 -5.75
CA MET A 237 -17.25 24.97 -4.97
C MET A 237 -17.84 25.41 -3.62
N SER A 238 -18.99 24.84 -3.22
CA SER A 238 -19.54 25.11 -1.89
C SER A 238 -18.54 24.78 -0.78
N SER A 239 -18.54 25.56 0.30
CA SER A 239 -17.63 25.38 1.44
C SER A 239 -17.67 23.97 2.01
N LYS A 240 -18.87 23.36 2.04
CA LYS A 240 -19.09 21.98 2.49
C LYS A 240 -18.43 20.95 1.57
N THR A 241 -18.64 21.05 0.26
CA THR A 241 -18.02 20.12 -0.72
C THR A 241 -16.51 20.29 -0.74
N ARG A 242 -16.02 21.55 -0.68
CA ARG A 242 -14.58 21.85 -0.63
C ARG A 242 -13.92 21.24 0.60
N SER A 243 -14.53 21.40 1.78
CA SER A 243 -14.02 20.80 3.01
C SER A 243 -13.97 19.27 2.93
N LEU A 244 -14.96 18.63 2.30
CA LEU A 244 -14.97 17.17 2.12
C LEU A 244 -13.88 16.71 1.15
N GLN A 245 -13.73 17.35 -0.01
CA GLN A 245 -12.71 17.00 -0.99
C GLN A 245 -11.29 17.20 -0.42
N LEU A 246 -11.04 18.31 0.29
CA LEU A 246 -9.78 18.55 1.00
C LEU A 246 -9.47 17.45 2.01
N GLN A 247 -10.45 17.06 2.81
CA GLN A 247 -10.28 16.00 3.80
C GLN A 247 -9.91 14.66 3.13
N LEU A 248 -10.67 14.27 2.11
CA LEU A 248 -10.43 13.01 1.41
C LEU A 248 -9.10 13.00 0.66
N PHE A 249 -8.73 14.14 0.07
CA PHE A 249 -7.44 14.30 -0.59
C PHE A 249 -6.28 14.19 0.39
N ARG A 250 -6.34 14.89 1.55
CA ARG A 250 -5.33 14.76 2.61
C ARG A 250 -5.20 13.34 3.13
N ALA A 251 -6.33 12.65 3.31
CA ALA A 251 -6.33 11.25 3.72
C ALA A 251 -5.62 10.36 2.68
N LEU A 252 -5.91 10.55 1.39
CA LEU A 252 -5.27 9.80 0.31
C LEU A 252 -3.76 10.07 0.22
N VAL A 253 -3.34 11.33 0.34
CA VAL A 253 -1.92 11.71 0.37
C VAL A 253 -1.21 11.03 1.54
N ALA A 254 -1.78 11.08 2.75
CA ALA A 254 -1.19 10.44 3.93
C ALA A 254 -1.07 8.91 3.78
N GLN A 255 -2.11 8.25 3.28
CA GLN A 255 -2.10 6.81 2.97
C GLN A 255 -1.06 6.44 1.92
N THR A 256 -0.75 7.35 1.00
CA THR A 256 0.22 7.09 -0.07
C THR A 256 1.64 7.32 0.42
N CYS A 257 1.86 8.36 1.23
CA CYS A 257 3.16 8.63 1.84
C CYS A 257 3.62 7.48 2.75
N LEU A 258 2.69 6.80 3.42
CA LEU A 258 3.00 5.69 4.32
C LEU A 258 3.76 4.55 3.62
N PRO A 259 3.21 3.81 2.63
CA PRO A 259 3.93 2.78 1.91
C PRO A 259 5.04 3.37 1.04
N MET A 260 4.96 4.64 0.60
CA MET A 260 6.09 5.27 -0.09
C MET A 260 7.35 5.28 0.76
N LEU A 261 7.25 5.71 2.02
CA LEU A 261 8.38 5.80 2.93
C LEU A 261 8.75 4.44 3.53
N MET A 262 7.74 3.64 3.89
CA MET A 262 7.96 2.34 4.54
C MET A 262 8.42 1.26 3.56
N MET A 263 7.93 1.30 2.31
CA MET A 263 7.99 0.15 1.41
C MET A 263 8.59 0.51 0.03
N TYR A 264 8.02 1.47 -0.71
CA TYR A 264 8.38 1.69 -2.12
C TYR A 264 9.75 2.36 -2.32
N MET A 265 10.08 3.39 -1.55
CA MET A 265 11.42 4.01 -1.65
C MET A 265 12.53 3.04 -1.21
N PRO A 266 12.42 2.33 -0.06
CA PRO A 266 13.43 1.35 0.34
C PRO A 266 13.63 0.24 -0.69
N ILE A 267 12.57 -0.38 -1.22
CA ILE A 267 12.74 -1.43 -2.23
C ILE A 267 13.28 -0.88 -3.55
N GLY A 268 12.87 0.33 -3.96
CA GLY A 268 13.40 0.97 -5.16
C GLY A 268 14.91 1.18 -5.07
N PHE A 269 15.41 1.59 -3.90
CA PHE A 269 16.84 1.66 -3.61
C PHE A 269 17.50 0.27 -3.58
N MET A 270 16.86 -0.74 -2.98
CA MET A 270 17.39 -2.11 -2.98
C MET A 270 17.52 -2.69 -4.39
N PHE A 271 16.58 -2.41 -5.29
CA PHE A 271 16.65 -2.83 -6.70
C PHE A 271 17.76 -2.12 -7.50
N SER A 272 18.24 -0.95 -7.06
CA SER A 272 19.38 -0.29 -7.69
C SER A 272 20.72 -0.76 -7.14
N CYS A 273 20.78 -1.24 -5.89
CA CYS A 273 22.01 -1.64 -5.21
C CYS A 273 22.90 -2.62 -6.00
N PRO A 274 22.39 -3.70 -6.63
CA PRO A 274 23.22 -4.63 -7.40
C PRO A 274 23.95 -4.00 -8.60
N TYR A 275 23.44 -2.91 -9.18
CA TYR A 275 24.14 -2.19 -10.25
C TYR A 275 25.39 -1.44 -9.77
N PHE A 276 25.45 -1.14 -8.46
CA PHE A 276 26.54 -0.39 -7.83
C PHE A 276 27.38 -1.27 -6.90
N ASP A 277 27.26 -2.60 -7.00
CA ASP A 277 27.95 -3.58 -6.13
C ASP A 277 27.71 -3.35 -4.62
N LEU A 278 26.55 -2.77 -4.25
CA LEU A 278 26.20 -2.50 -2.86
C LEU A 278 25.62 -3.75 -2.19
N GLN A 279 26.42 -4.40 -1.35
CA GLN A 279 26.02 -5.59 -0.61
C GLN A 279 25.30 -5.25 0.70
N LEU A 280 23.98 -5.11 0.64
CA LEU A 280 23.16 -4.88 1.83
C LEU A 280 22.86 -6.16 2.64
N GLY A 281 23.07 -7.35 2.05
CA GLY A 281 22.85 -8.63 2.72
C GLY A 281 21.45 -8.76 3.32
N ALA A 282 21.37 -9.30 4.54
CA ALA A 282 20.12 -9.55 5.24
C ALA A 282 19.43 -8.30 5.78
N VAL A 283 20.08 -7.12 5.81
CA VAL A 283 19.45 -5.85 6.26
C VAL A 283 18.26 -5.49 5.37
N THR A 284 18.25 -5.98 4.13
CA THR A 284 17.13 -5.81 3.19
C THR A 284 15.82 -6.44 3.67
N ASN A 285 15.85 -7.38 4.62
CA ASN A 285 14.64 -7.91 5.26
C ASN A 285 13.83 -6.86 6.03
N TYR A 286 14.41 -5.69 6.34
CA TYR A 286 13.63 -4.52 6.79
C TYR A 286 12.41 -4.29 5.90
N GLN A 287 12.60 -4.42 4.58
CA GLN A 287 11.53 -4.24 3.62
C GLN A 287 10.41 -5.24 3.79
N THR A 288 10.74 -6.52 4.02
CA THR A 288 9.75 -7.55 4.28
C THR A 288 8.95 -7.25 5.54
N VAL A 289 9.60 -6.80 6.61
CA VAL A 289 8.92 -6.43 7.86
C VAL A 289 7.95 -5.26 7.62
N MET A 290 8.37 -4.24 6.87
CA MET A 290 7.50 -3.11 6.54
C MET A 290 6.33 -3.52 5.64
N ALA A 291 6.58 -4.40 4.67
CA ALA A 291 5.57 -4.95 3.76
C ALA A 291 4.51 -5.78 4.48
N GLN A 292 4.89 -6.51 5.54
CA GLN A 292 3.98 -7.26 6.40
C GLN A 292 3.10 -6.35 7.26
N LEU A 293 3.65 -5.24 7.78
CA LEU A 293 2.96 -4.37 8.73
C LEU A 293 2.06 -3.32 8.07
N TYR A 294 2.46 -2.77 6.92
CA TYR A 294 1.74 -1.65 6.33
C TYR A 294 0.27 -1.94 5.98
N PRO A 295 -0.15 -3.15 5.51
CA PRO A 295 -1.55 -3.39 5.17
C PRO A 295 -2.47 -3.32 6.41
N GLY A 296 -1.89 -3.56 7.60
CA GLY A 296 -2.55 -3.39 8.88
C GLY A 296 -2.64 -1.94 9.33
N ILE A 297 -1.63 -1.12 9.01
CA ILE A 297 -1.51 0.29 9.41
C ILE A 297 -2.33 1.20 8.48
N ASP A 298 -2.35 0.92 7.18
CA ASP A 298 -2.98 1.79 6.17
C ASP A 298 -4.47 2.09 6.45
N PRO A 299 -5.32 1.11 6.81
CA PRO A 299 -6.73 1.38 7.10
C PRO A 299 -6.92 2.29 8.33
N PHE A 300 -5.99 2.24 9.30
CA PHE A 300 -6.03 3.16 10.43
C PHE A 300 -5.83 4.62 9.99
N MET A 301 -5.05 4.88 8.94
CA MET A 301 -4.92 6.22 8.37
C MET A 301 -6.28 6.74 7.88
N LEU A 302 -7.07 5.91 7.20
CA LEU A 302 -8.45 6.27 6.80
C LEU A 302 -9.35 6.50 8.00
N LEU A 303 -9.32 5.59 8.97
CA LEU A 303 -10.16 5.65 10.17
C LEU A 303 -9.91 6.94 10.97
N PHE A 304 -8.65 7.39 11.09
CA PHE A 304 -8.31 8.57 11.88
C PHE A 304 -8.38 9.90 11.11
N LEU A 305 -8.12 9.92 9.80
CA LEU A 305 -8.10 11.16 9.01
C LEU A 305 -9.47 11.59 8.51
N ILE A 306 -10.40 10.64 8.31
CA ILE A 306 -11.78 10.96 7.90
C ILE A 306 -12.62 11.26 9.14
N ASN A 307 -13.10 12.50 9.26
CA ASN A 307 -13.80 12.98 10.45
C ASN A 307 -15.00 12.13 10.86
N ALA A 308 -15.79 11.64 9.89
CA ALA A 308 -16.94 10.80 10.19
C ALA A 308 -16.52 9.47 10.82
N TYR A 309 -15.53 8.78 10.21
CA TYR A 309 -15.01 7.52 10.72
C TYR A 309 -14.32 7.70 12.08
N ARG A 310 -13.49 8.74 12.23
CA ARG A 310 -12.84 9.05 13.51
C ARG A 310 -13.87 9.27 14.61
N LYS A 311 -14.94 10.04 14.34
CA LYS A 311 -16.00 10.28 15.32
C LYS A 311 -16.72 8.99 15.71
N THR A 312 -17.05 8.14 14.74
CA THR A 312 -17.71 6.85 15.01
C THR A 312 -16.81 5.92 15.82
N VAL A 313 -15.52 5.79 15.47
CA VAL A 313 -14.56 4.97 16.23
C VAL A 313 -14.39 5.51 17.66
N LEU A 314 -14.22 6.83 17.82
CA LEU A 314 -14.13 7.44 19.15
C LEU A 314 -15.42 7.27 19.96
N SER A 315 -16.59 7.24 19.33
CA SER A 315 -17.85 6.98 20.02
C SER A 315 -17.98 5.56 20.53
N LEU A 316 -17.41 4.59 19.81
CA LEU A 316 -17.42 3.18 20.21
C LEU A 316 -16.43 2.91 21.34
N ILE A 317 -15.25 3.55 21.29
CA ILE A 317 -14.18 3.35 22.28
C ILE A 317 -14.42 4.21 23.54
N CYS A 318 -14.90 5.45 23.37
CA CYS A 318 -15.08 6.42 24.44
C CYS A 318 -16.49 7.05 24.40
N PRO A 319 -17.55 6.32 24.84
CA PRO A 319 -18.92 6.83 24.84
C PRO A 319 -19.06 8.19 25.55
N ASN A 320 -18.31 8.38 26.64
CA ASN A 320 -18.30 9.60 27.45
C ASN A 320 -17.79 10.84 26.70
N PHE A 321 -17.04 10.68 25.61
CA PHE A 321 -16.53 11.82 24.81
C PHE A 321 -17.64 12.54 24.05
N ILE A 322 -18.70 11.82 23.65
CA ILE A 322 -19.89 12.43 23.03
C ILE A 322 -20.76 13.08 24.08
N GLN A 323 -20.95 12.46 25.25
CA GLN A 323 -21.75 13.02 26.32
C GLN A 323 -21.22 14.39 26.74
N LYS A 324 -19.89 14.55 26.86
CA LYS A 324 -19.26 15.86 27.11
C LYS A 324 -19.59 16.90 26.04
N LYS A 325 -19.61 16.53 24.76
CA LYS A 325 -19.91 17.48 23.66
C LYS A 325 -21.39 17.83 23.56
N TYR A 326 -22.28 16.88 23.85
CA TYR A 326 -23.72 17.13 23.95
C TYR A 326 -24.02 18.07 25.12
N VAL A 327 -23.44 17.81 26.29
CA VAL A 327 -23.53 18.69 27.46
C VAL A 327 -22.97 20.09 27.13
N GLN A 328 -21.80 20.19 26.49
CA GLN A 328 -21.24 21.49 26.07
C GLN A 328 -22.17 22.25 25.12
N THR A 329 -22.72 21.57 24.10
CA THR A 329 -23.60 22.19 23.10
C THR A 329 -24.94 22.62 23.74
N ALA A 330 -25.46 21.83 24.67
CA ALA A 330 -26.63 22.16 25.48
C ALA A 330 -26.35 23.39 26.36
N THR A 331 -25.25 23.40 27.12
CA THR A 331 -24.86 24.58 27.93
C THR A 331 -24.59 25.83 27.10
N THR A 332 -24.04 25.72 25.89
CA THR A 332 -23.89 26.90 25.01
C THR A 332 -25.22 27.40 24.49
N ARG A 333 -26.17 26.51 24.19
CA ARG A 333 -27.53 26.91 23.81
C ARG A 333 -28.26 27.59 24.96
N ASP A 334 -28.24 26.98 26.14
CA ASP A 334 -28.82 27.56 27.36
C ASP A 334 -28.19 28.92 27.70
N GLY A 335 -26.87 29.08 27.50
CA GLY A 335 -26.17 30.34 27.70
C GLY A 335 -26.52 31.43 26.67
N THR A 336 -26.71 31.07 25.39
CA THR A 336 -27.18 32.02 24.37
C THR A 336 -28.64 32.39 24.57
N ASP A 337 -29.50 31.46 24.98
CA ASP A 337 -30.91 31.71 25.24
C ASP A 337 -31.07 32.59 26.50
N ALA A 338 -30.28 32.35 27.55
CA ALA A 338 -30.22 33.21 28.72
C ALA A 338 -29.72 34.63 28.37
N SER A 339 -28.69 34.75 27.53
CA SER A 339 -28.17 36.06 27.10
C SER A 339 -29.15 36.81 26.19
N ALA A 340 -29.86 36.11 25.31
CA ALA A 340 -30.92 36.70 24.47
C ALA A 340 -32.09 37.19 25.31
N THR A 341 -32.49 36.42 26.34
CA THR A 341 -33.55 36.81 27.28
C THR A 341 -33.11 38.02 28.13
N MET A 342 -31.85 38.06 28.58
CA MET A 342 -31.34 39.18 29.38
C MET A 342 -31.20 40.48 28.56
N ASN A 343 -30.89 40.36 27.26
CA ASN A 343 -30.87 41.50 26.34
C ASN A 343 -32.27 42.02 25.99
N SER A 344 -33.29 41.15 25.88
CA SER A 344 -34.67 41.59 25.63
C SER A 344 -35.28 42.30 26.85
N VAL A 345 -34.95 41.87 28.07
CA VAL A 345 -35.39 42.56 29.30
C VAL A 345 -34.77 43.95 29.40
N LYS A 346 -33.50 44.13 29.02
CA LYS A 346 -32.84 45.45 29.01
C LYS A 346 -33.38 46.39 27.93
N SER A 347 -33.79 45.88 26.77
CA SER A 347 -34.35 46.72 25.70
C SER A 347 -35.79 47.16 25.96
N THR A 348 -36.47 46.58 26.96
CA THR A 348 -37.85 46.94 27.30
C THR A 348 -37.93 47.94 28.47
N GLN A 349 -36.79 48.28 29.10
CA GLN A 349 -36.72 49.24 30.21
C GLN A 349 -36.10 50.61 29.83
N LEU A 350 -35.91 50.87 28.55
CA LEU A 350 -35.60 52.19 27.97
C LEU A 350 -36.72 52.59 27.02
#